data_AF-A0A2N2IMT7-F1
#
_entry.id   AF-A0A2N2IMT7-F1
#
_cell.length_a   1.000
_cell.length_b   1.000
_cell.length_c   1.000
_cell.angle_alpha   90.00
_cell.angle_beta   90.00
_cell.angle_gamma   90.00
#
_symmetry.space_group_name_H-M   'P 1'
#
loop_
_entity.id
_entity.type
_entity.pdbx_description
1 polymer ?
#
loop_
_entity_poly.entity_id
_entity_poly.type
_entity_poly.pdbx_seq_one_letter_code
_entity_poly.pdbx_strand_id
1 'polypeptide(L)'
;CPNIVCACQDGSIINTTYCNNGCCEPAEVACPDACSESGGWTGGEGGSGGGTAGSGGSSGGSGGGTSTGSPIGGECQADPDCESQICLFKADATFGYCSKTCEDWTECPDFWDCGPVGNASGTYCIQD
;
A
#
# COMPACT_ATOMS: atom_id res chain seq x y z
N CYS A 1 -23.65 1.93 16.93
CA CYS A 1 -23.10 0.65 16.44
C CYS A 1 -22.51 -0.13 17.60
N PRO A 2 -22.54 -1.48 17.57
CA PRO A 2 -21.88 -2.27 18.60
C PRO A 2 -20.40 -1.94 18.63
N ASN A 3 -19.78 -2.07 19.79
CA ASN A 3 -18.34 -1.92 19.93
C ASN A 3 -17.65 -3.14 19.29
N ILE A 4 -16.75 -2.87 18.35
CA ILE A 4 -16.02 -3.87 17.58
C ILE A 4 -14.59 -3.87 18.08
N VAL A 5 -14.14 -5.04 18.53
CA VAL A 5 -12.77 -5.25 19.04
C VAL A 5 -11.88 -5.68 17.88
N CYS A 6 -10.84 -4.90 17.60
CA CYS A 6 -9.93 -5.10 16.49
C CYS A 6 -8.54 -5.47 17.02
N ALA A 7 -8.05 -6.64 16.65
CA ALA A 7 -6.68 -7.06 16.94
C ALA A 7 -5.75 -6.64 15.79
N CYS A 8 -4.85 -5.71 16.08
CA CYS A 8 -3.94 -5.16 15.09
C CYS A 8 -2.61 -5.93 15.05
N GLN A 9 -1.84 -5.73 13.98
CA GLN A 9 -0.59 -6.47 13.72
C GLN A 9 0.51 -6.19 14.72
N ASP A 10 0.54 -4.99 15.29
CA ASP A 10 1.43 -4.62 16.39
C ASP A 10 1.10 -5.31 17.73
N GLY A 11 0.00 -6.08 17.79
CA GLY A 11 -0.52 -6.73 18.99
C GLY A 11 -1.43 -5.84 19.84
N SER A 12 -1.69 -4.61 19.40
CA SER A 12 -2.63 -3.69 20.05
C SER A 12 -4.06 -4.13 19.81
N ILE A 13 -4.90 -3.98 20.85
CA ILE A 13 -6.34 -4.23 20.77
C ILE A 13 -7.04 -2.87 20.77
N ILE A 14 -7.66 -2.52 19.64
CA ILE A 14 -8.36 -1.26 19.44
C ILE A 14 -9.87 -1.53 19.38
N ASN A 15 -10.64 -0.72 20.11
CA ASN A 15 -12.09 -0.80 20.07
C ASN A 15 -12.63 0.30 19.17
N THR A 16 -13.38 -0.06 18.13
CA THR A 16 -13.98 0.89 17.19
C THR A 16 -15.49 0.76 17.17
N THR A 17 -16.16 1.85 16.80
CA THR A 17 -17.60 1.89 16.52
C THR A 17 -17.78 2.57 15.19
N TYR A 18 -17.44 1.86 14.12
CA TYR A 18 -17.56 2.40 12.77
C TYR A 18 -19.02 2.35 12.31
N CYS A 19 -19.50 3.49 11.84
CA CYS A 19 -20.86 3.68 11.36
C CYS A 19 -20.77 4.44 10.04
N ASN A 20 -21.23 3.82 8.95
CA ASN A 20 -21.28 4.46 7.65
C ASN A 20 -22.74 4.66 7.25
N ASN A 21 -23.11 5.92 7.01
CA ASN A 21 -24.46 6.32 6.59
C ASN A 21 -25.60 5.78 7.49
N GLY A 22 -25.36 5.70 8.79
CA GLY A 22 -26.33 5.20 9.77
C GLY A 22 -26.42 3.67 9.88
N CYS A 23 -25.65 2.94 9.07
CA CYS A 23 -25.49 1.50 9.15
C CYS A 23 -24.18 1.13 9.85
N CYS A 24 -24.24 0.07 10.65
CA CYS A 24 -23.08 -0.45 11.35
C CYS A 24 -22.34 -1.41 10.46
N GLU A 25 -21.10 -1.06 10.15
CA GLU A 25 -20.26 -1.89 9.30
C GLU A 25 -19.67 -3.05 10.12
N PRO A 26 -19.45 -4.22 9.47
CA PRO A 26 -18.81 -5.35 10.12
C PRO A 26 -17.34 -5.05 10.43
N ALA A 27 -16.74 -5.89 11.28
CA ALA A 27 -15.34 -5.76 11.68
C ALA A 27 -14.37 -5.73 10.49
N GLU A 28 -14.72 -6.40 9.40
CA GLU A 28 -13.90 -6.48 8.19
C GLU A 28 -13.74 -5.14 7.47
N VAL A 29 -14.65 -4.21 7.68
CA VAL A 29 -14.59 -2.85 7.14
C VAL A 29 -14.10 -1.89 8.23
N ALA A 30 -14.58 -2.07 9.46
CA ALA A 30 -14.28 -1.17 10.57
C ALA A 30 -12.83 -1.29 11.09
N CYS A 31 -12.31 -2.51 11.16
CA CYS A 31 -11.01 -2.79 11.79
C CYS A 31 -9.79 -2.48 10.93
N PRO A 32 -9.81 -2.61 9.59
CA PRO A 32 -8.71 -2.13 8.76
C PRO A 32 -8.43 -0.64 8.95
N ASP A 33 -9.48 0.19 8.98
CA ASP A 33 -9.35 1.62 9.29
C ASP A 33 -8.87 1.84 10.72
N ALA A 34 -9.45 1.13 11.71
CA ALA A 34 -9.09 1.31 13.11
C ALA A 34 -7.65 0.86 13.43
N CYS A 35 -7.13 -0.15 12.73
CA CYS A 35 -5.77 -0.66 12.89
C CYS A 35 -4.78 -0.03 11.90
N SER A 36 -5.19 0.97 11.11
CA SER A 36 -4.32 1.60 10.11
C SER A 36 -3.05 2.18 10.72
N GLU A 37 -3.13 2.75 11.93
CA GLU A 37 -1.99 3.27 12.68
C GLU A 37 -1.19 2.18 13.43
N SER A 38 -1.77 0.98 13.57
CA SER A 38 -1.23 -0.16 14.33
C SER A 38 -0.74 -1.30 13.42
N GLY A 39 -0.30 -0.95 12.20
CA GLY A 39 0.28 -1.91 11.24
C GLY A 39 -0.75 -2.76 10.50
N GLY A 40 -2.04 -2.41 10.56
CA GLY A 40 -3.12 -3.12 9.90
C GLY A 40 -3.80 -4.17 10.77
N TRP A 41 -5.00 -4.57 10.36
CA TRP A 41 -5.80 -5.55 11.09
C TRP A 41 -5.35 -6.99 10.76
N THR A 42 -5.20 -7.82 11.79
CA THR A 42 -4.68 -9.20 11.62
C THR A 42 -5.75 -10.21 11.20
N GLY A 43 -7.02 -9.84 11.23
CA GLY A 43 -8.12 -10.73 10.84
C GLY A 43 -8.18 -12.00 11.70
N GLY A 44 -8.67 -11.88 12.94
CA GLY A 44 -9.13 -13.04 13.72
C GLY A 44 -10.52 -12.72 14.27
N GLU A 45 -11.56 -13.55 14.20
CA GLU A 45 -11.71 -14.96 13.79
C GLU A 45 -13.08 -15.10 13.07
N GLY A 46 -13.17 -15.92 12.02
CA GLY A 46 -14.48 -16.31 11.44
C GLY A 46 -14.62 -16.19 9.91
N GLY A 47 -13.55 -16.36 9.14
CA GLY A 47 -13.65 -16.34 7.68
C GLY A 47 -14.39 -17.57 7.10
N SER A 48 -15.55 -17.37 6.47
CA SER A 48 -16.01 -18.14 5.31
C SER A 48 -17.10 -17.39 4.53
N GLY A 49 -16.71 -16.85 3.37
CA GLY A 49 -17.61 -16.43 2.27
C GLY A 49 -18.17 -15.02 2.43
N GLY A 50 -17.88 -14.05 1.56
CA GLY A 50 -18.12 -14.08 0.12
C GLY A 50 -19.28 -13.10 -0.18
N GLY A 51 -19.16 -12.09 -1.04
CA GLY A 51 -18.04 -11.73 -1.87
C GLY A 51 -18.24 -10.42 -2.62
N THR A 52 -17.22 -10.10 -3.42
CA THR A 52 -17.25 -9.08 -4.46
C THR A 52 -18.00 -9.64 -5.68
N ALA A 53 -19.11 -9.01 -6.05
CA ALA A 53 -19.65 -9.16 -7.40
C ALA A 53 -18.88 -8.21 -8.33
N GLY A 54 -17.94 -8.76 -9.09
CA GLY A 54 -17.26 -8.09 -10.19
C GLY A 54 -16.74 -9.14 -11.15
N SER A 55 -17.54 -9.45 -12.17
CA SER A 55 -17.33 -10.57 -13.08
C SER A 55 -16.19 -10.35 -14.08
N GLY A 56 -15.34 -11.37 -14.22
CA GLY A 56 -14.66 -11.76 -15.45
C GLY A 56 -13.27 -11.15 -15.66
N GLY A 57 -12.20 -11.89 -15.86
CA GLY A 57 -11.99 -13.33 -16.01
C GLY A 57 -10.50 -13.65 -15.96
N SER A 58 -10.21 -14.93 -15.81
CA SER A 58 -8.93 -15.64 -15.64
C SER A 58 -7.75 -15.10 -16.48
N SER A 59 -6.51 -15.06 -16.00
CA SER A 59 -5.75 -16.21 -15.49
C SER A 59 -4.42 -15.84 -14.81
N GLY A 60 -4.15 -16.47 -13.66
CA GLY A 60 -2.82 -16.99 -13.30
C GLY A 60 -1.96 -16.18 -12.33
N GLY A 61 -1.75 -16.71 -11.12
CA GLY A 61 -0.61 -16.34 -10.27
C GLY A 61 -0.90 -16.28 -8.78
N SER A 62 -0.73 -17.40 -8.09
CA SER A 62 -0.77 -17.50 -6.62
C SER A 62 0.53 -17.00 -5.99
N GLY A 63 0.44 -16.30 -4.86
CA GLY A 63 1.44 -16.41 -3.79
C GLY A 63 1.99 -15.09 -3.24
N GLY A 64 1.87 -14.94 -1.92
CA GLY A 64 2.82 -14.20 -1.10
C GLY A 64 2.51 -12.71 -0.95
N GLY A 65 2.23 -12.27 0.28
CA GLY A 65 1.86 -10.89 0.60
C GLY A 65 2.87 -9.87 0.09
N THR A 66 2.40 -8.73 -0.39
CA THR A 66 3.27 -7.64 -0.82
C THR A 66 2.40 -6.42 -1.10
N SER A 67 2.80 -5.31 -0.51
CA SER A 67 2.63 -3.92 -0.97
C SER A 67 1.73 -3.75 -2.20
N THR A 68 0.53 -3.18 -2.02
CA THR A 68 -0.45 -2.93 -3.11
C THR A 68 -0.03 -1.89 -4.15
N GLY A 69 1.21 -1.39 -4.10
CA GLY A 69 1.74 -0.41 -5.03
C GLY A 69 2.52 -1.04 -6.19
N SER A 70 2.67 -0.30 -7.27
CA SER A 70 3.55 -0.60 -8.40
C SER A 70 5.00 -0.84 -7.91
N PRO A 71 5.71 -1.82 -8.49
CA PRO A 71 7.10 -2.08 -8.17
C PRO A 71 8.01 -0.96 -8.67
N ILE A 72 9.28 -0.95 -8.26
CA ILE A 72 10.28 -0.02 -8.77
C ILE A 72 10.32 -0.06 -10.31
N GLY A 73 10.20 1.10 -10.94
CA GLY A 73 10.09 1.26 -12.39
C GLY A 73 8.68 1.22 -12.95
N GLY A 74 7.68 0.88 -12.15
CA GLY A 74 6.26 1.01 -12.52
C GLY A 74 5.82 2.47 -12.57
N GLU A 75 4.74 2.73 -13.30
CA GLU A 75 4.13 4.07 -13.38
C GLU A 75 3.33 4.39 -12.10
N CYS A 76 3.33 5.66 -11.72
CA CYS A 76 2.60 6.17 -10.56
C CYS A 76 2.06 7.59 -10.80
N GLN A 77 1.01 7.96 -10.07
CA GLN A 77 0.48 9.33 -10.03
C GLN A 77 0.71 10.00 -8.68
N ALA A 78 0.97 9.22 -7.64
CA ALA A 78 1.35 9.68 -6.32
C ALA A 78 2.20 8.61 -5.60
N ASP A 79 2.89 9.02 -4.54
CA ASP A 79 3.68 8.15 -3.67
C ASP A 79 2.98 6.84 -3.23
N PRO A 80 1.71 6.85 -2.75
CA PRO A 80 1.05 5.62 -2.32
C PRO A 80 0.80 4.60 -3.44
N ASP A 81 0.90 5.01 -4.70
CA ASP A 81 0.79 4.10 -5.84
C ASP A 81 2.03 3.21 -5.97
N CYS A 82 3.11 3.50 -5.23
CA CYS A 82 4.35 2.75 -5.26
C CYS A 82 4.50 1.86 -4.03
N GLU A 83 5.02 0.65 -4.22
CA GLU A 83 5.39 -0.24 -3.10
C GLU A 83 6.37 0.45 -2.14
N SER A 84 7.30 1.23 -2.70
CA SER A 84 8.30 2.02 -2.00
C SER A 84 7.78 3.33 -1.41
N GLN A 85 6.53 3.70 -1.67
CA GLN A 85 5.94 5.00 -1.30
C GLN A 85 6.73 6.20 -1.86
N ILE A 86 7.41 6.04 -3.00
CA ILE A 86 8.22 7.08 -3.64
C ILE A 86 7.87 7.12 -5.13
N CYS A 87 7.19 8.18 -5.55
CA CYS A 87 6.84 8.45 -6.93
C CYS A 87 7.64 9.65 -7.46
N LEU A 88 8.56 9.39 -8.41
CA LEU A 88 9.40 10.42 -8.99
C LEU A 88 8.83 10.93 -10.32
N PHE A 89 8.75 12.25 -10.47
CA PHE A 89 8.27 12.88 -11.69
C PHE A 89 9.43 13.52 -12.44
N LYS A 90 9.58 13.19 -13.73
CA LYS A 90 10.40 14.01 -14.63
C LYS A 90 9.65 15.33 -14.89
N ALA A 91 10.40 16.43 -15.04
CA ALA A 91 9.80 17.72 -15.38
C ALA A 91 8.93 17.56 -16.64
N ASP A 92 7.72 18.12 -16.60
CA ASP A 92 6.71 18.07 -17.68
C ASP A 92 6.11 16.68 -17.99
N ALA A 93 6.33 15.65 -17.14
CA ALA A 93 5.70 14.35 -17.30
C ALA A 93 4.29 14.30 -16.68
N THR A 94 3.35 13.62 -17.35
CA THR A 94 1.97 13.39 -16.86
C THR A 94 1.90 12.31 -15.79
N PHE A 95 2.89 11.41 -15.77
CA PHE A 95 3.00 10.29 -14.84
C PHE A 95 4.43 10.26 -14.28
N GLY A 96 4.55 9.82 -13.03
CA GLY A 96 5.83 9.53 -12.40
C GLY A 96 6.19 8.05 -12.54
N TYR A 97 7.34 7.69 -11.99
CA TYR A 97 7.79 6.31 -11.86
C TYR A 97 8.13 5.99 -10.41
N CYS A 98 7.81 4.78 -10.00
CA CYS A 98 8.13 4.28 -8.68
C CYS A 98 9.63 4.09 -8.54
N SER A 99 10.19 4.71 -7.51
CA SER A 99 11.61 4.67 -7.21
C SER A 99 11.84 4.25 -5.76
N LYS A 100 13.07 4.11 -5.33
CA LYS A 100 13.42 3.88 -3.92
C LYS A 100 14.61 4.74 -3.54
N THR A 101 14.79 4.94 -2.25
CA THR A 101 16.03 5.47 -1.70
C THR A 101 17.18 4.52 -2.01
N CYS A 102 18.34 5.06 -2.29
CA CYS A 102 19.55 4.30 -2.51
C CYS A 102 20.72 4.98 -1.80
N GLU A 103 21.65 4.19 -1.27
CA GLU A 103 22.94 4.68 -0.78
C GLU A 103 24.05 4.50 -1.82
N ASP A 104 23.89 3.53 -2.72
CA ASP A 104 24.84 3.19 -3.78
C ASP A 104 24.12 2.78 -5.08
N TRP A 105 24.79 2.92 -6.21
CA TRP A 105 24.25 2.56 -7.52
C TRP A 105 23.90 1.06 -7.64
N THR A 106 24.59 0.19 -6.89
CA THR A 106 24.32 -1.25 -6.87
C THR A 106 22.95 -1.61 -6.26
N GLU A 107 22.34 -0.69 -5.51
CA GLU A 107 21.00 -0.89 -4.98
C GLU A 107 19.93 -0.63 -6.04
N CYS A 108 20.25 0.12 -7.08
CA CYS A 108 19.30 0.46 -8.14
C CYS A 108 19.20 -0.66 -9.20
N PRO A 109 18.05 -0.76 -9.90
CA PRO A 109 17.92 -1.67 -11.03
C PRO A 109 18.99 -1.36 -12.11
N ASP A 110 19.27 -2.34 -12.96
CA ASP A 110 20.13 -2.11 -14.12
C ASP A 110 19.60 -0.92 -14.94
N PHE A 111 20.50 -0.05 -15.40
CA PHE A 111 20.20 1.18 -16.16
C PHE A 111 19.55 2.31 -15.35
N TRP A 112 19.75 2.33 -14.02
CA TRP A 112 19.34 3.42 -13.14
C TRP A 112 20.56 3.98 -12.40
N ASP A 113 20.55 5.27 -12.11
CA ASP A 113 21.59 5.93 -11.34
C ASP A 113 21.09 6.24 -9.93
N CYS A 114 21.99 6.27 -8.94
CA CYS A 114 21.66 6.67 -7.58
C CYS A 114 22.00 8.14 -7.39
N GLY A 115 21.00 9.01 -7.57
CA GLY A 115 21.20 10.46 -7.66
C GLY A 115 20.29 11.27 -6.74
N PRO A 116 20.69 12.50 -6.39
CA PRO A 116 19.83 13.41 -5.67
C PRO A 116 18.70 13.91 -6.57
N VAL A 117 17.46 13.90 -6.07
CA VAL A 117 16.30 14.46 -6.75
C VAL A 117 16.02 15.85 -6.16
N GLY A 118 15.92 16.87 -7.02
CA GLY A 118 15.94 18.29 -6.60
C GLY A 118 14.87 18.75 -5.60
N ASN A 119 13.81 17.96 -5.36
CA ASN A 119 12.74 18.26 -4.40
C ASN A 119 12.67 17.29 -3.20
N ALA A 120 13.63 16.38 -3.06
CA ALA A 120 13.61 15.35 -2.04
C ALA A 120 14.93 15.35 -1.24
N SER A 121 14.84 15.03 0.05
CA SER A 121 16.01 14.88 0.91
C SER A 121 16.57 13.47 0.79
N GLY A 122 17.70 13.31 0.10
CA GLY A 122 18.40 12.04 -0.04
C GLY A 122 18.70 11.70 -1.50
N THR A 123 19.17 10.47 -1.70
CA THR A 123 19.50 9.89 -3.01
C THR A 123 18.48 8.82 -3.37
N TYR A 124 18.06 8.81 -4.62
CA TYR A 124 17.02 7.94 -5.14
C TYR A 124 17.46 7.32 -6.46
N CYS A 125 16.93 6.14 -6.75
CA CYS A 125 17.15 5.51 -8.04
C CYS A 125 16.42 6.30 -9.13
N ILE A 126 17.15 6.86 -10.08
CA ILE A 126 16.62 7.64 -11.20
C ILE A 126 16.89 6.90 -12.52
N GLN A 127 15.90 6.88 -13.41
CA GLN A 127 16.12 6.40 -14.78
C GLN A 127 16.91 7.46 -15.56
N ASP A 128 18.16 7.15 -15.88
CA ASP A 128 19.01 7.94 -16.79
C ASP A 128 18.57 7.74 -18.25
#